data_AF-A0A317Z3Q4-F1
#
_entry.id   AF-A0A317Z3Q4-F1
#
_cell.length_a   1.000
_cell.length_b   1.000
_cell.length_c   1.000
_cell.angle_alpha   90.00
_cell.angle_beta   90.00
_cell.angle_gamma   90.00
#
_symmetry.space_group_name_H-M   'P 1'
#
loop_
_entity.id
_entity.type
_entity.pdbx_description
1 polymer ?
#
loop_
_entity_poly.entity_id
_entity_poly.type
_entity_poly.pdbx_seq_one_letter_code
_entity_poly.pdbx_strand_id
1 'polypeptide(L)' 'LQTSTDGVDGYEVYAEEGEIISEKPAKARKGTDIRVDALFYNTPARLKYIKSLYTELGKITDIVNRMAMSHP' A
#
# COMPACT_ATOMS: atom_id res chain seq x y z
N LEU A 1 -5.70 -5.27 -1.02
CA LEU A 1 -4.44 -6.03 -1.06
C LEU A 1 -4.71 -7.32 -1.80
N GLN A 2 -3.92 -7.68 -2.81
CA GLN A 2 -4.01 -8.96 -3.50
C GLN A 2 -2.67 -9.68 -3.32
N THR A 3 -2.66 -10.93 -2.90
CA THR A 3 -1.42 -11.70 -2.71
C THR A 3 -1.56 -13.13 -3.21
N SER A 4 -0.48 -13.69 -3.76
CA SER A 4 -0.38 -15.11 -4.12
C SER A 4 1.05 -15.60 -3.92
N THR A 5 1.22 -16.64 -3.11
CA THR A 5 2.53 -17.24 -2.76
C THR A 5 3.04 -18.13 -3.89
N ASP A 6 2.17 -18.99 -4.41
CA ASP A 6 2.56 -20.10 -5.32
C ASP A 6 1.98 -19.95 -6.74
N GLY A 7 1.21 -18.87 -7.00
CA GLY A 7 0.57 -18.65 -8.31
C GLY A 7 -0.58 -19.64 -8.60
N VAL A 8 -1.04 -20.36 -7.57
CA VAL A 8 -2.17 -21.31 -7.64
C VAL A 8 -3.38 -20.74 -6.92
N ASP A 9 -3.20 -20.34 -5.66
CA ASP A 9 -4.23 -19.65 -4.87
C ASP A 9 -3.79 -18.21 -4.59
N GLY A 10 -4.70 -17.28 -4.79
CA GLY A 10 -4.53 -15.87 -4.45
C GLY A 10 -5.67 -15.39 -3.59
N TYR A 11 -5.40 -14.44 -2.70
CA TYR A 11 -6.40 -13.82 -1.84
C TYR A 11 -6.41 -12.31 -2.07
N GLU A 12 -7.60 -11.76 -2.27
CA GLU A 12 -7.85 -10.33 -2.22
C GLU A 12 -8.50 -9.98 -0.88
N VAL A 13 -7.80 -9.15 -0.11
CA VAL A 13 -8.23 -8.62 1.18
C VAL A 13 -8.49 -7.12 1.04
N TYR A 14 -9.70 -6.69 1.37
CA TYR A 14 -10.06 -5.28 1.52
C TYR A 14 -10.23 -4.98 3.01
N ALA A 15 -9.46 -4.01 3.50
CA ALA A 15 -9.49 -3.56 4.87
C ALA A 15 -9.68 -2.06 4.91
N GLU A 16 -10.49 -1.60 5.85
CA GLU A 16 -10.80 -0.18 6.10
C GLU A 16 -10.80 0.02 7.61
N GLU A 17 -10.33 1.17 8.08
CA GLU A 17 -10.28 1.49 9.53
C GLU A 17 -9.52 0.49 10.44
N GLY A 18 -8.76 -0.43 9.86
CA GLY A 18 -8.07 -1.50 10.60
C GLY A 18 -8.88 -2.80 10.71
N GLU A 19 -10.10 -2.84 10.17
CA GLU A 19 -10.94 -4.04 10.08
C GLU A 19 -10.93 -4.61 8.67
N ILE A 20 -10.98 -5.95 8.56
CA ILE A 20 -11.07 -6.64 7.27
C ILE A 20 -12.54 -6.69 6.88
N ILE A 21 -12.91 -5.92 5.85
CA ILE A 21 -14.28 -5.83 5.35
C ILE A 21 -14.59 -6.96 4.37
N SER A 22 -13.62 -7.37 3.56
CA SER A 22 -13.81 -8.49 2.65
C SER A 22 -12.54 -9.27 2.40
N GLU A 23 -12.70 -10.58 2.27
CA GLU A 23 -11.67 -11.52 1.86
C GLU A 23 -12.29 -12.41 0.79
N LYS A 24 -11.67 -12.48 -0.38
CA LYS A 24 -12.15 -13.32 -1.47
C LYS A 24 -10.99 -13.93 -2.25
N PRO A 25 -11.18 -15.12 -2.86
CA PRO A 25 -10.19 -15.69 -3.76
C PRO A 25 -9.99 -14.77 -4.98
N ALA A 26 -8.74 -14.58 -5.36
CA ALA A 26 -8.30 -13.68 -6.42
C ALA A 26 -7.45 -14.43 -7.45
N LYS A 27 -7.26 -13.81 -8.63
CA LYS A 27 -6.42 -14.39 -9.69
C LYS A 27 -4.98 -14.58 -9.18
N ALA A 28 -4.48 -15.79 -9.32
CA ALA A 28 -3.19 -16.18 -8.79
C ALA A 28 -2.05 -15.75 -9.74
N ARG A 29 -1.62 -14.49 -9.64
CA ARG A 29 -0.30 -14.06 -10.12
C ARG A 29 0.62 -14.00 -8.93
N LYS A 30 1.73 -14.72 -8.96
CA LYS A 30 2.73 -14.67 -7.88
C LYS A 30 3.19 -13.23 -7.66
N GLY A 31 3.08 -12.76 -6.42
CA GLY A 31 3.34 -11.37 -6.06
C GLY A 31 2.36 -10.87 -5.00
N THR A 32 2.54 -9.60 -4.59
CA THR A 32 1.60 -8.91 -3.70
C THR A 32 1.41 -7.49 -4.20
N ASP A 33 0.15 -7.13 -4.47
CA ASP A 33 -0.28 -5.81 -4.86
C ASP A 33 -1.03 -5.15 -3.69
N ILE A 34 -0.51 -4.01 -3.22
CA ILE A 34 -1.11 -3.22 -2.15
C ILE A 34 -1.58 -1.90 -2.73
N ARG A 35 -2.89 -1.61 -2.60
CA ARG A 35 -3.48 -0.32 -2.93
C ARG A 35 -3.98 0.33 -1.63
N VAL A 36 -3.59 1.57 -1.41
CA VAL A 36 -3.99 2.39 -0.26
C VAL A 36 -4.68 3.63 -0.81
N ASP A 37 -5.95 3.79 -0.48
CA ASP A 37 -6.77 4.93 -0.90
C ASP A 37 -7.16 5.77 0.34
N ALA A 38 -7.35 7.08 0.14
CA ALA A 38 -7.78 8.02 1.19
C ALA A 38 -6.96 7.98 2.51
N LEU A 39 -5.63 8.00 2.41
CA LEU A 39 -4.75 7.93 3.58
C LEU A 39 -5.08 9.03 4.62
N PHE A 40 -5.23 8.61 5.88
CA PHE A 40 -5.56 9.46 7.04
C PHE A 40 -6.98 10.07 7.06
N TYR A 41 -7.94 9.56 6.27
CA TYR A 41 -9.33 10.03 6.32
C TYR A 41 -9.95 9.99 7.73
N ASN A 42 -9.64 8.96 8.52
CA ASN A 42 -10.11 8.76 9.90
C ASN A 42 -9.26 9.48 10.97
N THR A 43 -8.15 10.13 10.58
CA THR A 43 -7.25 10.84 11.50
C THR A 43 -6.99 12.28 11.04
N PRO A 44 -7.95 13.21 11.25
CA PRO A 44 -7.92 14.55 10.66
C PRO A 44 -6.72 15.38 11.12
N ALA A 45 -6.20 15.15 12.33
CA ALA A 45 -4.97 15.78 12.79
C ALA A 45 -3.78 15.41 11.88
N ARG A 46 -3.57 14.11 11.59
CA ARG A 46 -2.48 13.66 10.70
C ARG A 46 -2.64 14.21 9.30
N LEU A 47 -3.87 14.18 8.77
CA LEU A 47 -4.20 14.75 7.46
C LEU A 47 -3.84 16.25 7.38
N LYS A 48 -4.12 17.02 8.44
CA LYS A 48 -3.80 18.46 8.53
C LYS A 48 -2.30 18.75 8.54
N TYR A 49 -1.47 17.83 9.04
CA TYR A 49 -0.01 17.98 9.10
C TYR A 49 0.71 17.49 7.84
N ILE A 50 0.00 16.91 6.86
CA ILE A 50 0.59 16.54 5.57
C ILE A 50 1.07 17.82 4.87
N LYS A 51 2.34 17.80 4.42
CA LYS A 51 2.92 18.92 3.69
C LYS A 51 2.39 18.96 2.25
N SER A 52 2.88 19.91 1.44
CA SER A 52 2.51 19.98 0.03
C SER A 52 2.81 18.66 -0.70
N LEU A 53 2.02 18.35 -1.73
CA LEU A 53 2.18 17.15 -2.56
C LEU A 53 3.62 17.00 -3.08
N TYR A 54 4.24 18.10 -3.51
CA TYR A 54 5.63 18.11 -3.97
C TYR A 54 6.63 17.69 -2.89
N THR A 55 6.41 18.11 -1.63
CA THR A 55 7.29 17.75 -0.52
C THR A 55 7.20 16.27 -0.20
N GLU A 56 5.99 15.71 -0.17
CA GLU A 56 5.79 14.28 0.09
C GLU A 56 6.29 13.41 -1.07
N LEU A 57 6.06 13.80 -2.33
CA LEU A 57 6.61 13.11 -3.49
C LEU A 57 8.15 13.07 -3.47
N GLY A 58 8.78 14.18 -3.09
CA GLY A 58 10.23 14.25 -2.90
C GLY A 58 10.73 13.25 -1.86
N LYS A 59 10.07 13.15 -0.70
CA LYS A 59 10.40 12.17 0.34
C LYS A 59 10.21 10.73 -0.14
N ILE A 60 9.11 10.44 -0.84
CA ILE A 60 8.85 9.10 -1.39
C ILE A 60 9.97 8.69 -2.35
N THR A 61 10.34 9.60 -3.26
CA THR A 61 11.38 9.36 -4.26
C THR A 61 12.74 9.10 -3.60
N ASP A 62 13.11 9.89 -2.58
CA ASP A 62 14.35 9.69 -1.82
C ASP A 62 14.41 8.30 -1.16
N ILE A 63 13.31 7.87 -0.53
CA ILE A 63 13.22 6.55 0.12
C ILE A 63 13.34 5.44 -0.92
N VAL A 64 12.62 5.53 -2.05
CA VAL A 64 12.68 4.54 -3.14
C VAL A 64 14.08 4.44 -3.72
N ASN A 65 14.74 5.58 -3.99
CA ASN A 65 16.10 5.61 -4.50
C ASN A 65 17.09 4.99 -3.53
N ARG A 66 16.95 5.26 -2.22
CA ARG A 66 17.81 4.66 -1.19
C ARG A 66 17.64 3.14 -1.12
N MET A 67 16.40 2.65 -1.20
CA MET A 67 16.12 1.21 -1.24
C MET A 67 16.72 0.56 -2.50
N ALA A 68 16.58 1.21 -3.66
CA ALA A 68 17.16 0.73 -4.91
C ALA A 68 18.69 0.65 -4.84
N MET A 69 19.36 1.65 -4.27
CA MET A 69 20.83 1.62 -4.11
C MET A 69 21.32 0.53 -3.14
N SER A 70 20.48 0.10 -2.19
CA SER A 70 20.82 -1.00 -1.27
C SER A 70 20.66 -2.40 -1.86
N HIS A 71 19.98 -2.52 -3.00
CA HIS A 71 19.73 -3.79 -3.71
C HIS A 71 20.14 -3.64 -5.19
N PRO A 72 21.45 -3.63 -5.50
CA PRO A 72 21.96 -3.49 -6.86
C PRO A 72 21.60 -4.67 -7.78
#